data_AF-A0A174ZXL1-F1
#
_entry.id   AF-A0A174ZXL1-F1
#
_cell.length_a   1.000
_cell.length_b   1.000
_cell.length_c   1.000
_cell.angle_alpha   90.00
_cell.angle_beta   90.00
_cell.angle_gamma   90.00
#
_symmetry.space_group_name_H-M   'P 1'
#
loop_
_entity.id
_entity.type
_entity.pdbx_description
1 polymer ?
#
loop_
_entity_poly.entity_id
_entity_poly.type
_entity_poly.pdbx_seq_one_letter_code
_entity_poly.pdbx_strand_id
1 'polypeptide(L)'
;MEYTDRYKAFCKRMSIYRKLMDYDQAKMAVRVGMTTPEYSNREAGRSMVSGIDLRKFSDSGADIDKMLVDVDEKPCRYVISSEIETFGEESKKEYVRGVVSEHILYMCEKKIADFSDDTVKYIRLLKSIDKDSTKDSMLKCIRDVNGITDQQVISDNLGISRFKYSKIENNKELPDAMVLIRLYDLYGYVPSMYLNLYDVRGRLLDYIFDSMSQKDQEIIMNFINNLKEFV
;
A
#
# COMPACT_ATOMS: atom_id res chain seq x y z
N MET A 1 -22.12 8.71 15.02
CA MET A 1 -21.26 8.87 13.83
C MET A 1 -21.86 7.97 12.77
N GLU A 2 -22.50 8.53 11.75
CA GLU A 2 -23.12 7.72 10.70
C GLU A 2 -22.03 7.30 9.72
N TYR A 3 -21.80 5.98 9.62
CA TYR A 3 -20.83 5.42 8.70
C TYR A 3 -21.32 5.58 7.27
N THR A 4 -20.41 5.94 6.36
CA THR A 4 -20.72 5.99 4.92
C THR A 4 -21.08 4.60 4.40
N ASP A 5 -21.80 4.53 3.29
CA ASP A 5 -22.17 3.26 2.65
C ASP A 5 -20.93 2.43 2.27
N ARG A 6 -19.80 3.09 1.97
CA ARG A 6 -18.50 2.43 1.75
C ARG A 6 -18.02 1.66 2.98
N TYR A 7 -18.11 2.25 4.17
CA TYR A 7 -17.68 1.57 5.41
C TYR A 7 -18.63 0.42 5.76
N LYS A 8 -19.94 0.59 5.57
CA LYS A 8 -20.92 -0.50 5.72
C LYS A 8 -20.63 -1.65 4.76
N ALA A 9 -20.24 -1.35 3.52
CA ALA A 9 -19.83 -2.36 2.55
C ALA A 9 -18.55 -3.11 2.98
N PHE A 10 -17.58 -2.40 3.56
CA PHE A 10 -16.40 -3.02 4.18
C PHE A 10 -16.78 -3.99 5.31
N CYS A 11 -17.62 -3.58 6.26
CA CYS A 11 -18.13 -4.46 7.32
C CYS A 11 -18.84 -5.71 6.77
N LYS A 12 -19.64 -5.55 5.70
CA LYS A 12 -20.26 -6.68 5.00
C LYS A 12 -19.23 -7.62 4.39
N ARG A 13 -18.16 -7.09 3.77
CA ARG A 13 -17.05 -7.88 3.23
C ARG A 13 -16.29 -8.64 4.32
N MET A 14 -16.12 -8.07 5.51
CA MET A 14 -15.56 -8.82 6.67
C MET A 14 -16.39 -10.06 6.99
N SER A 15 -17.72 -9.91 7.02
CA SER A 15 -18.64 -11.02 7.29
C SER A 15 -18.60 -12.09 6.18
N ILE A 16 -18.51 -11.67 4.92
CA ILE A 16 -18.36 -12.58 3.77
C ILE A 16 -17.04 -13.34 3.88
N TYR A 17 -15.92 -12.64 4.07
CA TYR A 17 -14.59 -13.23 4.20
C TYR A 17 -14.56 -14.31 5.29
N ARG A 18 -15.06 -13.98 6.49
CA ARG A 18 -15.15 -14.95 7.60
C ARG A 18 -15.98 -16.19 7.24
N LYS A 19 -17.13 -16.01 6.58
CA LYS A 19 -18.00 -17.13 6.18
C LYS A 19 -17.36 -18.00 5.09
N LEU A 20 -16.60 -17.41 4.16
CA LEU A 20 -15.85 -18.15 3.14
C LEU A 20 -14.76 -19.04 3.76
N MET A 21 -14.25 -18.67 4.94
CA MET A 21 -13.32 -19.50 5.72
C MET A 21 -14.01 -20.56 6.59
N ASP A 22 -15.34 -20.69 6.54
CA ASP A 22 -16.15 -21.54 7.43
C ASP A 22 -15.99 -21.22 8.93
N TYR A 23 -15.81 -19.93 9.24
CA TYR A 23 -15.60 -19.47 10.61
C TYR A 23 -16.86 -18.81 11.20
N ASP A 24 -17.16 -19.14 12.45
CA ASP A 24 -18.02 -18.29 13.29
C ASP A 24 -17.24 -17.08 13.83
N GLN A 25 -17.95 -16.14 14.47
CA GLN A 25 -17.31 -14.93 15.02
C GLN A 25 -16.25 -15.24 16.09
N ALA A 26 -16.40 -16.33 16.86
CA ALA A 26 -15.46 -16.68 17.91
C ALA A 26 -14.15 -17.25 17.33
N LYS A 27 -14.24 -18.17 16.36
CA LYS A 27 -13.09 -18.70 15.63
C LYS A 27 -12.32 -17.58 14.93
N MET A 28 -13.04 -16.65 14.29
CA MET A 28 -12.41 -15.52 13.63
C MET A 28 -11.72 -14.57 14.61
N ALA A 29 -12.38 -14.25 15.72
CA ALA A 29 -11.79 -13.41 16.76
C ALA A 29 -10.47 -13.99 17.28
N VAL A 30 -10.43 -15.30 17.54
CA VAL A 30 -9.19 -16.01 17.93
C VAL A 30 -8.11 -15.86 16.85
N ARG A 31 -8.47 -16.09 15.57
CA ARG A 31 -7.51 -15.98 14.46
C ARG A 31 -6.89 -14.58 14.33
N VAL A 32 -7.67 -13.52 14.55
CA VAL A 32 -7.18 -12.14 14.45
C VAL A 32 -6.74 -11.56 15.80
N GLY A 33 -6.58 -12.38 16.84
CA GLY A 33 -6.10 -11.93 18.15
C GLY A 33 -7.00 -10.87 18.80
N MET A 34 -8.31 -11.12 18.80
CA MET A 34 -9.36 -10.32 19.45
C MET A 34 -10.25 -11.20 20.32
N THR A 35 -10.98 -10.60 21.25
CA THR A 35 -12.12 -11.25 21.89
C THR A 35 -13.32 -11.31 20.94
N THR A 36 -14.20 -12.30 21.11
CA THR A 36 -15.43 -12.43 20.31
C THR A 36 -16.30 -11.16 20.32
N PRO A 37 -16.53 -10.49 21.47
CA PRO A 37 -17.30 -9.25 21.49
C PRO A 37 -16.63 -8.11 20.71
N GLU A 38 -15.31 -7.97 20.81
CA GLU A 38 -14.58 -6.96 20.03
C GLU A 38 -14.76 -7.19 18.54
N TYR A 39 -14.50 -8.41 18.05
CA TYR A 39 -14.68 -8.75 16.63
C TYR A 39 -16.12 -8.53 16.18
N SER A 40 -17.11 -8.98 16.96
CA SER A 40 -18.53 -8.82 16.64
C SER A 40 -18.92 -7.35 16.49
N ASN A 41 -18.38 -6.46 17.34
CA ASN A 41 -18.62 -5.02 17.22
C ASN A 41 -17.98 -4.40 15.98
N ARG A 42 -16.78 -4.84 15.60
CA ARG A 42 -16.10 -4.40 14.37
C ARG A 42 -16.85 -4.86 13.12
N GLU A 43 -17.20 -6.13 13.04
CA GLU A 43 -17.93 -6.73 11.91
C GLU A 43 -19.32 -6.10 11.75
N ALA A 44 -20.02 -5.83 12.85
CA ALA A 44 -21.33 -5.16 12.80
C ALA A 44 -21.23 -3.65 12.51
N GLY A 45 -20.02 -3.09 12.43
CA GLY A 45 -19.81 -1.65 12.29
C GLY A 45 -20.29 -0.85 13.50
N ARG A 46 -20.38 -1.46 14.70
CA ARG A 46 -20.67 -0.74 15.95
C ARG A 46 -19.45 0.01 16.49
N SER A 47 -18.26 -0.43 16.11
CA SER A 47 -17.00 0.26 16.37
C SER A 47 -16.14 0.36 15.10
N MET A 48 -15.40 1.47 14.98
CA MET A 48 -14.47 1.71 13.88
C MET A 48 -13.36 0.65 13.87
N VAL A 49 -12.98 0.05 12.75
CA VAL A 49 -11.80 -0.83 12.64
C VAL A 49 -10.53 0.01 12.57
N SER A 50 -9.60 -0.18 13.51
CA SER A 50 -8.36 0.59 13.59
C SER A 50 -7.29 0.03 12.66
N GLY A 51 -6.22 0.79 12.41
CA GLY A 51 -5.07 0.29 11.65
C GLY A 51 -4.38 -0.91 12.30
N ILE A 52 -4.40 -1.03 13.64
CA ILE A 52 -3.87 -2.19 14.36
C ILE A 52 -4.72 -3.44 14.06
N ASP A 53 -6.04 -3.28 14.03
CA ASP A 53 -6.94 -4.38 13.68
C ASP A 53 -6.70 -4.84 12.25
N LEU A 54 -6.55 -3.91 11.30
CA LEU A 54 -6.24 -4.22 9.91
C LEU A 54 -4.92 -4.96 9.75
N ARG A 55 -3.88 -4.59 10.52
CA ARG A 55 -2.63 -5.34 10.56
C ARG A 55 -2.85 -6.78 11.04
N LYS A 56 -3.62 -6.98 12.10
CA LYS A 56 -3.99 -8.34 12.58
C LYS A 56 -4.73 -9.16 11.52
N PHE A 57 -5.62 -8.53 10.76
CA PHE A 57 -6.26 -9.20 9.61
C PHE A 57 -5.23 -9.59 8.55
N SER A 58 -4.32 -8.69 8.19
CA SER A 58 -3.24 -8.94 7.22
C SER A 58 -2.33 -10.09 7.68
N ASP A 59 -1.90 -10.07 8.93
CA ASP A 59 -1.04 -11.11 9.54
C ASP A 59 -1.75 -12.48 9.54
N SER A 60 -3.08 -12.49 9.55
CA SER A 60 -3.89 -13.70 9.41
C SER A 60 -4.06 -14.19 7.96
N GLY A 61 -3.41 -13.54 6.99
CA GLY A 61 -3.47 -13.86 5.56
C GLY A 61 -4.66 -13.26 4.83
N ALA A 62 -5.35 -12.28 5.41
CA ALA A 62 -6.46 -11.62 4.74
C ALA A 62 -5.95 -10.59 3.71
N ASP A 63 -6.56 -10.58 2.52
CA ASP A 63 -6.37 -9.51 1.56
C ASP A 63 -7.11 -8.25 2.03
N ILE A 64 -6.35 -7.31 2.60
CA ILE A 64 -6.86 -6.06 3.15
C ILE A 64 -7.40 -5.13 2.07
N ASP A 65 -6.82 -5.14 0.86
CA ASP A 65 -7.22 -4.27 -0.23
C ASP A 65 -8.57 -4.74 -0.78
N LYS A 66 -8.72 -6.04 -1.00
CA LYS A 66 -10.02 -6.64 -1.35
C LYS A 66 -11.06 -6.38 -0.27
N MET A 67 -10.69 -6.53 1.00
CA MET A 67 -11.63 -6.34 2.10
C MET A 67 -12.08 -4.88 2.23
N LEU A 68 -11.17 -3.91 2.16
CA LEU A 68 -11.49 -2.49 2.34
C LEU A 68 -12.18 -1.89 1.14
N VAL A 69 -11.67 -2.13 -0.08
CA VAL A 69 -12.08 -1.37 -1.29
C VAL A 69 -12.54 -2.25 -2.45
N ASP A 70 -12.62 -3.57 -2.25
CA ASP A 70 -13.07 -4.55 -3.25
C ASP A 70 -12.22 -4.59 -4.53
N VAL A 71 -10.93 -4.31 -4.39
CA VAL A 71 -9.95 -4.43 -5.46
C VAL A 71 -9.16 -5.70 -5.21
N ASP A 72 -9.14 -6.59 -6.21
CA ASP A 72 -8.25 -7.74 -6.16
C ASP A 72 -6.80 -7.25 -6.23
N GLU A 73 -5.92 -7.84 -5.41
CA GLU A 73 -4.49 -7.60 -5.57
C GLU A 73 -4.13 -7.81 -7.05
N LYS A 74 -3.59 -6.77 -7.70
CA LYS A 74 -3.10 -6.91 -9.08
C LYS A 74 -2.16 -8.12 -9.06
N PRO A 75 -2.33 -9.11 -9.96
CA PRO A 75 -1.45 -10.25 -10.04
C PRO A 75 -0.10 -9.74 -10.54
N CYS A 76 0.66 -9.19 -9.60
CA CYS A 76 1.95 -8.64 -9.86
C CYS A 76 2.93 -9.77 -9.63
N ARG A 77 3.69 -10.08 -10.67
CA ARG A 77 4.78 -11.02 -10.47
C ARG A 77 5.77 -10.24 -9.63
N TYR A 78 6.00 -10.66 -8.38
CA TYR A 78 6.97 -10.09 -7.45
C TYR A 78 8.40 -10.26 -7.99
N VAL A 79 8.69 -9.85 -9.22
CA VAL A 79 9.87 -10.21 -10.01
C VAL A 79 11.03 -9.36 -9.58
N ILE A 80 10.88 -8.04 -9.64
CA ILE A 80 11.95 -7.11 -9.27
C ILE A 80 12.23 -7.24 -7.77
N SER A 81 11.17 -7.24 -6.95
CA SER A 81 11.33 -7.40 -5.52
C SER A 81 12.01 -8.73 -5.15
N SER A 82 11.60 -9.85 -5.76
CA SER A 82 12.23 -11.15 -5.47
C SER A 82 13.67 -11.22 -5.95
N GLU A 83 14.01 -10.61 -7.09
CA GLU A 83 15.39 -10.58 -7.58
C GLU A 83 16.30 -9.74 -6.68
N ILE A 84 15.81 -8.61 -6.17
CA ILE A 84 16.54 -7.79 -5.19
C ILE A 84 16.80 -8.58 -3.91
N GLU A 85 15.85 -9.39 -3.45
CA GLU A 85 16.03 -10.22 -2.25
C GLU A 85 17.19 -11.23 -2.35
N THR A 86 17.66 -11.54 -3.56
CA THR A 86 18.81 -12.43 -3.77
C THR A 86 20.17 -11.80 -3.43
N PHE A 87 20.27 -10.48 -3.21
CA PHE A 87 21.52 -9.75 -2.99
C PHE A 87 22.15 -9.87 -1.59
N GLY A 88 21.77 -10.88 -0.81
CA GLY A 88 22.41 -11.17 0.48
C GLY A 88 22.06 -10.16 1.58
N GLU A 89 22.99 -9.29 1.94
CA GLU A 89 22.84 -8.35 3.07
C GLU A 89 21.91 -7.17 2.75
N GLU A 90 21.19 -6.66 3.76
CA GLU A 90 20.18 -5.60 3.56
C GLU A 90 20.76 -4.29 2.99
N SER A 91 22.01 -3.96 3.35
CA SER A 91 22.71 -2.78 2.78
C SER A 91 22.90 -2.89 1.27
N LYS A 92 23.19 -4.09 0.77
CA LYS A 92 23.30 -4.38 -0.67
C LYS A 92 21.95 -4.33 -1.34
N LYS A 93 20.92 -4.94 -0.72
CA LYS A 93 19.55 -4.89 -1.23
C LYS A 93 19.05 -3.46 -1.36
N GLU A 94 19.30 -2.61 -0.36
CA GLU A 94 18.92 -1.20 -0.38
C GLU A 94 19.65 -0.42 -1.48
N TYR A 95 20.96 -0.64 -1.63
CA TYR A 95 21.73 -0.04 -2.72
C TYR A 95 21.19 -0.45 -4.10
N VAL A 96 20.99 -1.75 -4.31
CA VAL A 96 20.47 -2.29 -5.58
C VAL A 96 19.07 -1.77 -5.85
N ARG A 97 18.20 -1.74 -4.83
CA ARG A 97 16.84 -1.18 -4.93
C ARG A 97 16.86 0.26 -5.41
N GLY A 98 17.72 1.11 -4.84
CA GLY A 98 17.88 2.50 -5.29
C GLY A 98 18.36 2.60 -6.74
N VAL A 99 19.41 1.85 -7.11
CA VAL A 99 19.97 1.85 -8.46
C VAL A 99 18.96 1.33 -9.51
N VAL A 100 18.21 0.28 -9.17
CA VAL A 100 17.16 -0.28 -10.04
C VAL A 100 16.01 0.71 -10.18
N SER A 101 15.57 1.34 -9.09
CA SER A 101 14.56 2.40 -9.17
C SER A 101 14.97 3.53 -10.10
N GLU A 102 16.19 4.04 -9.96
CA GLU A 102 16.71 5.11 -10.85
C GLU A 102 16.72 4.67 -12.32
N HIS A 103 17.17 3.44 -12.60
CA HIS A 103 17.20 2.91 -13.95
C HIS A 103 15.80 2.78 -14.56
N ILE A 104 14.84 2.23 -13.80
CA ILE A 104 13.44 2.10 -14.24
C ILE A 104 12.82 3.48 -14.46
N LEU A 105 12.98 4.42 -13.53
CA LEU A 105 12.47 5.79 -13.66
C LEU A 105 13.03 6.48 -14.92
N TYR A 106 14.33 6.33 -15.20
CA TYR A 106 14.94 6.86 -16.41
C TYR A 106 14.32 6.28 -17.69
N MET A 107 14.05 4.97 -17.71
CA MET A 107 13.38 4.33 -18.85
C MET A 107 11.94 4.83 -19.00
N CYS A 108 11.20 4.96 -17.89
CA CYS A 108 9.84 5.45 -17.89
C CYS A 108 9.72 6.89 -18.40
N GLU A 109 10.63 7.78 -17.99
CA GLU A 109 10.61 9.19 -18.40
C GLU A 109 10.70 9.38 -19.93
N LYS A 110 11.48 8.53 -20.61
CA LYS A 110 11.61 8.58 -22.08
C LYS A 110 10.35 8.18 -22.83
N LYS A 111 9.44 7.45 -22.19
CA LYS A 111 8.26 6.84 -22.79
C LYS A 111 7.00 7.10 -21.97
N ILE A 112 6.96 8.21 -21.23
CA ILE A 112 5.90 8.45 -20.23
C ILE A 112 4.50 8.48 -20.86
N ALA A 113 4.40 8.90 -22.13
CA ALA A 113 3.16 8.96 -22.90
C ALA A 113 2.61 7.57 -23.29
N ASP A 114 3.43 6.52 -23.21
CA ASP A 114 3.04 5.15 -23.57
C ASP A 114 2.33 4.42 -22.39
N PHE A 115 2.37 5.01 -21.19
CA PHE A 115 1.83 4.40 -19.98
C PHE A 115 0.41 4.86 -19.66
N SER A 116 -0.37 3.98 -19.02
CA SER A 116 -1.68 4.33 -18.47
C SER A 116 -1.58 5.36 -17.34
N ASP A 117 -2.65 6.12 -17.10
CA ASP A 117 -2.71 7.09 -15.99
C ASP A 117 -2.41 6.44 -14.63
N ASP A 118 -2.87 5.21 -14.42
CA ASP A 118 -2.60 4.44 -13.20
C ASP A 118 -1.12 4.10 -13.06
N THR A 119 -0.44 3.73 -14.15
CA THR A 119 1.00 3.49 -14.12
C THR A 119 1.76 4.79 -13.90
N VAL A 120 1.39 5.88 -14.59
CA VAL A 120 2.00 7.20 -14.43
C VAL A 120 1.90 7.68 -12.97
N LYS A 121 0.77 7.42 -12.31
CA LYS A 121 0.56 7.66 -10.88
C LYS A 121 1.59 6.90 -10.02
N TYR A 122 1.83 5.62 -10.27
CA TYR A 122 2.86 4.84 -9.56
C TYR A 122 4.29 5.31 -9.86
N ILE A 123 4.60 5.70 -11.10
CA ILE A 123 5.90 6.26 -11.48
C ILE A 123 6.18 7.56 -10.70
N ARG A 124 5.20 8.48 -10.64
CA ARG A 124 5.32 9.73 -9.88
C ARG A 124 5.53 9.46 -8.39
N LEU A 125 4.84 8.46 -7.86
CA LEU A 125 4.95 8.09 -6.46
C LEU A 125 6.33 7.51 -6.13
N LEU A 126 6.83 6.56 -6.93
CA LEU A 126 8.16 6.00 -6.78
C LEU A 126 9.23 7.11 -6.79
N LYS A 127 9.15 8.02 -7.78
CA LYS A 127 10.04 9.18 -7.87
C LYS A 127 9.98 10.08 -6.63
N SER A 128 8.82 10.23 -5.99
CA SER A 128 8.70 11.01 -4.75
C SER A 128 9.30 10.30 -3.54
N ILE A 129 9.23 8.97 -3.50
CA ILE A 129 9.81 8.17 -2.41
C ILE A 129 11.34 8.21 -2.51
N ASP A 130 11.92 8.02 -3.70
CA ASP A 130 13.38 7.96 -3.86
C ASP A 130 14.06 9.33 -3.74
N LYS A 131 13.36 10.43 -4.02
CA LYS A 131 13.93 11.78 -3.97
C LYS A 131 14.32 12.24 -2.56
N ASP A 132 13.72 11.67 -1.53
CA ASP A 132 13.90 12.13 -0.16
C ASP A 132 13.89 10.94 0.80
N SER A 133 15.09 10.46 1.12
CA SER A 133 15.32 9.37 2.07
C SER A 133 14.85 9.69 3.50
N THR A 134 14.36 10.92 3.76
CA THR A 134 13.71 11.30 5.03
C THR A 134 12.18 11.19 4.98
N LYS A 135 11.58 10.85 3.82
CA LYS A 135 10.14 10.60 3.70
C LYS A 135 9.80 9.17 4.09
N ASP A 136 9.82 8.93 5.40
CA ASP A 136 9.43 7.63 5.95
C ASP A 136 7.92 7.34 5.78
N SER A 137 7.10 8.31 5.34
CA SER A 137 5.64 8.17 5.27
C SER A 137 5.09 8.20 3.86
N MET A 138 4.40 7.11 3.52
CA MET A 138 3.53 6.97 2.36
C MET A 138 2.58 8.16 2.18
N LEU A 139 1.98 8.64 3.29
CA LEU A 139 1.00 9.71 3.26
C LEU A 139 1.65 11.06 2.89
N LYS A 140 2.88 11.33 3.38
CA LYS A 140 3.67 12.51 2.99
C LYS A 140 4.00 12.47 1.50
N CYS A 141 4.47 11.32 0.99
CA CYS A 141 4.75 11.14 -0.43
C CYS A 141 3.52 11.42 -1.30
N ILE A 142 2.35 10.89 -0.91
CA ILE A 142 1.09 11.14 -1.63
C ILE A 142 0.69 12.60 -1.58
N ARG A 143 0.81 13.24 -0.41
CA ARG A 143 0.52 14.67 -0.28
C ARG A 143 1.40 15.50 -1.23
N ASP A 144 2.69 15.19 -1.29
CA ASP A 144 3.66 15.90 -2.12
C ASP A 144 3.45 15.68 -3.63
N VAL A 145 3.17 14.45 -4.10
CA VAL A 145 2.88 14.20 -5.53
C VAL A 145 1.58 14.86 -6.00
N ASN A 146 0.67 15.15 -5.08
CA ASN A 146 -0.56 15.90 -5.36
C ASN A 146 -0.38 17.42 -5.16
N GLY A 147 0.83 17.90 -4.86
CA GLY A 147 1.12 19.33 -4.70
C GLY A 147 0.45 19.98 -3.50
N ILE A 148 0.02 19.19 -2.50
CA ILE A 148 -0.68 19.68 -1.32
C ILE A 148 0.38 20.06 -0.29
N THR A 149 0.51 21.35 0.05
CA THR A 149 1.49 21.80 1.05
C THR A 149 0.89 21.90 2.45
N ASP A 150 -0.40 22.21 2.55
CA ASP A 150 -1.10 22.35 3.83
C ASP A 150 -1.78 21.04 4.25
N GLN A 151 -1.37 20.53 5.42
CA GLN A 151 -1.98 19.35 6.05
C GLN A 151 -3.48 19.56 6.36
N GLN A 152 -3.93 20.80 6.56
CA GLN A 152 -5.34 21.09 6.84
C GLN A 152 -6.24 20.63 5.70
N VAL A 153 -5.88 20.97 4.45
CA VAL A 153 -6.65 20.65 3.23
C VAL A 153 -6.92 19.14 3.13
N ILE A 154 -5.88 18.33 3.27
CA ILE A 154 -6.01 16.87 3.17
C ILE A 154 -6.70 16.27 4.41
N SER A 155 -6.49 16.83 5.61
CA SER A 155 -7.19 16.37 6.81
C SER A 155 -8.71 16.58 6.71
N ASP A 156 -9.14 17.70 6.14
CA ASP A 156 -10.55 18.02 5.92
C ASP A 156 -11.17 17.08 4.87
N ASN A 157 -10.47 16.83 3.76
CA ASN A 157 -10.90 15.85 2.75
C ASN A 157 -11.04 14.43 3.32
N LEU A 158 -10.15 14.07 4.25
CA LEU A 158 -10.20 12.79 4.96
C LEU A 158 -11.19 12.78 6.13
N GLY A 159 -11.81 13.92 6.45
CA GLY A 159 -12.74 14.11 7.57
C GLY A 159 -12.15 13.72 8.92
N ILE A 160 -10.88 14.06 9.14
CA ILE A 160 -10.15 13.89 10.41
C ILE A 160 -9.53 15.22 10.82
N SER A 161 -9.20 15.37 12.11
CA SER A 161 -8.48 16.58 12.55
C SER A 161 -7.07 16.63 11.96
N ARG A 162 -6.56 17.83 11.72
CA ARG A 162 -5.15 18.06 11.34
C ARG A 162 -4.17 17.40 12.31
N PHE A 163 -4.50 17.37 13.60
CA PHE A 163 -3.68 16.69 14.61
C PHE A 163 -3.60 15.16 14.37
N LYS A 164 -4.74 14.51 14.10
CA LYS A 164 -4.76 13.08 13.75
C LYS A 164 -4.03 12.82 12.44
N TYR A 165 -4.29 13.64 11.42
CA TYR A 165 -3.57 13.56 10.15
C TYR A 165 -2.05 13.65 10.35
N SER A 166 -1.58 14.62 11.14
CA SER A 166 -0.16 14.81 11.41
C SER A 166 0.47 13.58 12.09
N LYS A 167 -0.25 12.90 13.01
CA LYS A 167 0.24 11.64 13.59
C LYS A 167 0.39 10.54 12.55
N ILE A 168 -0.57 10.40 11.64
CA ILE A 168 -0.51 9.40 10.57
C ILE A 168 0.62 9.72 9.59
N GLU A 169 0.75 10.98 9.15
CA GLU A 169 1.82 11.41 8.24
C GLU A 169 3.22 11.24 8.87
N ASN A 170 3.34 11.29 10.18
CA ASN A 170 4.62 11.05 10.87
C ASN A 170 4.79 9.61 11.36
N ASN A 171 3.98 8.66 10.86
CA ASN A 171 4.00 7.23 11.25
C ASN A 171 3.85 6.98 12.76
N LYS A 172 3.26 7.92 13.51
CA LYS A 172 2.99 7.80 14.96
C LYS A 172 1.67 7.09 15.25
N GLU A 173 0.81 6.96 14.24
CA GLU A 173 -0.50 6.32 14.33
C GLU A 173 -0.85 5.69 12.99
N LEU A 174 -1.39 4.47 12.99
CA LEU A 174 -1.87 3.85 11.76
C LEU A 174 -3.26 4.41 11.38
N PRO A 175 -3.55 4.64 10.09
CA PRO A 175 -4.86 5.06 9.65
C PRO A 175 -5.91 3.96 9.94
N ASP A 176 -7.10 4.37 10.35
CA ASP A 176 -8.24 3.46 10.49
C ASP A 176 -8.85 3.11 9.13
N ALA A 177 -9.73 2.11 9.11
CA ALA A 177 -10.35 1.62 7.88
C ALA A 177 -11.10 2.71 7.11
N MET A 178 -11.72 3.67 7.80
CA MET A 178 -12.45 4.74 7.13
C MET A 178 -11.51 5.76 6.47
N VAL A 179 -10.41 6.11 7.14
CA VAL A 179 -9.36 6.94 6.55
C VAL A 179 -8.77 6.27 5.31
N LEU A 180 -8.50 4.96 5.36
CA LEU A 180 -7.96 4.21 4.23
C LEU A 180 -8.92 4.13 3.03
N ILE A 181 -10.20 3.89 3.29
CA ILE A 181 -11.24 3.92 2.24
C ILE A 181 -11.27 5.30 1.57
N ARG A 182 -11.23 6.39 2.35
CA ARG A 182 -11.21 7.76 1.81
C ARG A 182 -9.93 8.07 1.03
N LEU A 183 -8.78 7.62 1.52
CA LEU A 183 -7.50 7.76 0.81
C LEU A 183 -7.54 7.06 -0.56
N TYR A 184 -8.13 5.87 -0.61
CA TYR A 184 -8.36 5.17 -1.87
C TYR A 184 -9.34 5.92 -2.78
N ASP A 185 -10.48 6.37 -2.27
CA ASP A 185 -11.48 7.10 -3.05
C ASP A 185 -10.91 8.43 -3.63
N LEU A 186 -10.01 9.10 -2.91
CA LEU A 186 -9.41 10.38 -3.32
C LEU A 186 -8.22 10.20 -4.27
N TYR A 187 -7.36 9.21 -4.02
CA TYR A 187 -6.04 9.12 -4.67
C TYR A 187 -5.80 7.80 -5.43
N GLY A 188 -6.65 6.79 -5.23
CA GLY A 188 -6.60 5.52 -5.96
C GLY A 188 -5.37 4.65 -5.66
N TYR A 189 -4.67 4.88 -4.54
CA TYR A 189 -3.62 3.98 -4.04
C TYR A 189 -4.24 2.96 -3.09
N VAL A 190 -3.84 1.70 -3.25
CA VAL A 190 -4.39 0.60 -2.45
C VAL A 190 -4.11 0.79 -0.96
N PRO A 191 -5.08 0.49 -0.07
CA PRO A 191 -4.95 0.69 1.37
C PRO A 191 -3.70 0.11 2.03
N SER A 192 -3.24 -1.07 1.59
CA SER A 192 -2.09 -1.77 2.16
C SER A 192 -0.79 -0.96 2.12
N MET A 193 -0.64 -0.05 1.15
CA MET A 193 0.53 0.84 1.02
C MET A 193 0.71 1.79 2.22
N TYR A 194 -0.36 2.13 2.94
CA TYR A 194 -0.32 3.07 4.07
C TYR A 194 -0.15 2.37 5.42
N LEU A 195 -0.14 1.04 5.43
CA LEU A 195 -0.12 0.26 6.66
C LEU A 195 1.28 -0.20 7.08
N ASN A 196 2.34 0.16 6.35
CA ASN A 196 3.72 -0.28 6.60
C ASN A 196 3.81 -1.81 6.77
N LEU A 197 3.21 -2.56 5.85
CA LEU A 197 3.19 -4.02 5.85
C LEU A 197 4.37 -4.62 5.08
N TYR A 198 4.95 -3.86 4.14
CA TYR A 198 6.05 -4.25 3.26
C TYR A 198 6.75 -2.97 2.75
N ASP A 199 7.91 -3.11 2.12
CA ASP A 199 8.56 -1.99 1.41
C ASP A 199 7.75 -1.62 0.15
N VAL A 200 7.09 -0.47 0.21
CA VAL A 200 6.23 0.01 -0.88
C VAL A 200 7.02 0.23 -2.17
N ARG A 201 8.31 0.55 -2.11
CA ARG A 201 9.14 0.72 -3.31
C ARG A 201 9.20 -0.56 -4.11
N GLY A 202 9.46 -1.70 -3.46
CA GLY A 202 9.49 -3.00 -4.12
C GLY A 202 8.19 -3.29 -4.88
N ARG A 203 7.05 -3.04 -4.23
CA ARG A 203 5.73 -3.23 -4.85
C ARG A 203 5.48 -2.26 -6.02
N LEU A 204 5.89 -1.00 -5.91
CA LEU A 204 5.77 -0.04 -7.01
C LEU A 204 6.66 -0.43 -8.19
N LEU A 205 7.88 -0.90 -7.95
CA LEU A 205 8.78 -1.39 -8.99
C LEU A 205 8.14 -2.54 -9.76
N ASP A 206 7.57 -3.52 -9.07
CA ASP A 206 6.89 -4.65 -9.71
C ASP A 206 5.68 -4.18 -10.54
N TYR A 207 4.83 -3.28 -10.01
CA TYR A 207 3.68 -2.75 -10.77
C TYR A 207 4.09 -1.98 -12.02
N ILE A 208 5.17 -1.19 -11.93
CA ILE A 208 5.69 -0.45 -13.08
C ILE A 208 6.27 -1.44 -14.09
N PHE A 209 7.11 -2.38 -13.64
CA PHE A 209 7.72 -3.41 -14.47
C PHE A 209 6.68 -4.22 -15.27
N ASP A 210 5.62 -4.69 -14.62
CA ASP A 210 4.55 -5.47 -15.27
C ASP A 210 3.79 -4.68 -16.36
N SER A 211 3.86 -3.35 -16.32
CA SER A 211 3.27 -2.49 -17.35
C SER A 211 4.21 -2.12 -18.50
N MET A 212 5.49 -2.49 -18.42
CA MET A 212 6.49 -2.23 -19.45
C MET A 212 6.45 -3.27 -20.58
N SER A 213 7.02 -2.93 -21.73
CA SER A 213 7.17 -3.88 -22.84
C SER A 213 8.10 -5.04 -22.47
N GLN A 214 7.90 -6.22 -23.06
CA GLN A 214 8.78 -7.39 -22.81
C GLN A 214 10.26 -7.07 -23.05
N LYS A 215 10.56 -6.29 -24.09
CA LYS A 215 11.93 -5.84 -24.37
C LYS A 215 12.51 -4.99 -23.24
N ASP A 216 11.72 -4.07 -22.70
CA ASP A 216 12.19 -3.23 -21.59
C ASP A 216 12.33 -4.04 -20.30
N GLN A 217 11.44 -5.00 -20.06
CA GLN A 217 11.54 -5.96 -18.95
C GLN A 217 12.84 -6.78 -19.03
N GLU A 218 13.19 -7.32 -20.20
CA GLU A 218 14.45 -8.05 -20.41
C GLU A 218 15.68 -7.18 -20.13
N ILE A 219 15.67 -5.90 -20.55
CA ILE A 219 16.75 -4.97 -20.28
C ILE A 219 16.94 -4.77 -18.78
N ILE A 220 15.85 -4.57 -18.04
CA ILE A 220 15.89 -4.39 -16.58
C ILE A 220 16.40 -5.65 -15.88
N MET A 221 15.92 -6.84 -16.29
CA MET A 221 16.36 -8.09 -15.70
C MET A 221 17.84 -8.37 -15.95
N ASN A 222 18.34 -8.09 -17.15
CA ASN A 222 19.76 -8.19 -17.46
C ASN A 222 20.58 -7.18 -16.63
N PHE A 223 20.08 -5.96 -16.47
CA PHE A 223 20.71 -4.96 -15.62
C PHE A 223 20.84 -5.45 -14.16
N ILE A 224 19.77 -5.98 -13.57
CA ILE A 224 19.78 -6.52 -12.21
C ILE A 224 20.75 -7.70 -12.10
N ASN A 225 20.73 -8.63 -13.05
CA ASN A 225 21.64 -9.77 -13.03
C ASN A 225 23.11 -9.35 -13.12
N ASN A 226 23.43 -8.35 -13.93
CA ASN A 226 24.79 -7.81 -14.01
C ASN A 226 25.24 -7.20 -12.68
N LEU A 227 24.35 -6.51 -11.95
CA LEU A 227 24.69 -5.95 -10.63
C LEU A 227 25.17 -7.03 -9.64
N LYS A 228 24.73 -8.29 -9.76
CA LYS A 228 25.19 -9.41 -8.90
C LYS A 228 26.68 -9.70 -9.05
N GLU A 229 27.29 -9.33 -10.16
CA GLU A 229 28.73 -9.50 -10.38
C GLU A 229 29.56 -8.41 -9.70
N PHE A 230 28.95 -7.27 -9.35
CA PHE A 230 29.64 -6.07 -8.86
C PHE A 230 29.35 -5.71 -7.40
N VAL A 231 28.25 -6.23 -6.82
CA VAL A 231 27.76 -5.89 -5.47
C VAL A 231 27.87 -7.10 -4.55
#